data_AF-A0A0V0QPV5-F1
#
_entry.id   AF-A0A0V0QPV5-F1
#
_cell.length_a   1.000
_cell.length_b   1.000
_cell.length_c   1.000
_cell.angle_alpha   90.00
_cell.angle_beta   90.00
_cell.angle_gamma   90.00
#
_symmetry.space_group_name_H-M   'P 1'
#
loop_
_entity.id
_entity.type
_entity.pdbx_description
1 polymer ?
#
loop_
_entity_poly.entity_id
_entity_poly.type
_entity_poly.pdbx_seq_one_letter_code
_entity_poly.pdbx_strand_id
1 'polypeptide(L)'
;MANSGQYNTNQNKIEVSKIVKMLAVLLIILAVPMILKTFFPFSLSLIQKIEDFESTQIYNVKNDDRQNDIIQISLDNIKNLQNLEVKGELQYYEQKIKLFGKFCFFIGIYVFLLTQITMIMRVLSGQSTPLLKKDFFIIEYMNRSIANTIEQSLIFILVLGYYFLVVCKIQNVLFVYSSVLLFIFGRIVFIIMYYIAHKTGISTLRSLGFILTVAPYAFMILETMGYKIYGNNHIQY
;
A
#
# COMPACT_ATOMS: atom_id res chain seq x y z
N MET A 1 14.58 -40.99 39.55
CA MET A 1 15.34 -40.38 38.43
C MET A 1 14.36 -39.70 37.50
N ALA A 2 14.03 -38.43 37.73
CA ALA A 2 13.07 -37.67 36.93
C ALA A 2 13.50 -36.20 36.88
N ASN A 3 14.60 -35.90 36.16
CA ASN A 3 15.06 -34.52 35.93
C ASN A 3 15.70 -34.30 34.55
N SER A 4 15.74 -35.31 33.67
CA SER A 4 16.29 -35.17 32.31
C SER A 4 15.33 -34.55 31.30
N GLY A 5 14.03 -34.43 31.62
CA GLY A 5 13.01 -33.90 30.69
C GLY A 5 12.93 -32.37 30.62
N GLN A 6 13.21 -31.64 31.72
CA GLN A 6 13.04 -30.18 31.76
C GLN A 6 14.15 -29.39 31.04
N TYR A 7 15.36 -29.95 30.93
CA TYR A 7 16.46 -29.29 30.23
C TYR A 7 16.22 -29.20 28.72
N ASN A 8 15.63 -30.24 28.11
CA ASN A 8 15.33 -30.25 26.67
C ASN A 8 14.25 -29.23 26.27
N THR A 9 13.25 -28.99 27.13
CA THR A 9 12.21 -27.99 26.86
C THR A 9 12.73 -26.55 26.86
N ASN A 10 13.73 -26.23 27.68
CA ASN A 10 14.30 -24.89 27.74
C ASN A 10 15.24 -24.60 26.56
N GLN A 11 16.01 -25.58 26.09
CA GLN A 11 16.87 -25.41 24.92
C GLN A 11 16.04 -25.19 23.63
N ASN A 12 15.01 -25.99 23.39
CA ASN A 12 14.11 -25.79 22.24
C ASN A 12 13.44 -24.41 22.24
N LYS A 13 13.09 -23.87 23.41
CA LYS A 13 12.46 -22.55 23.53
C LYS A 13 13.42 -21.41 23.16
N ILE A 14 14.72 -21.57 23.48
CA ILE A 14 15.76 -20.59 23.15
C ILE A 14 16.05 -20.59 21.64
N GLU A 15 16.12 -21.76 21.02
CA GLU A 15 16.36 -21.88 19.57
C GLU A 15 15.21 -21.33 18.74
N VAL A 16 13.96 -21.66 19.08
CA VAL A 16 12.79 -21.10 18.40
C VAL A 16 12.76 -19.58 18.52
N SER A 17 13.09 -19.02 19.70
CA SER A 17 13.16 -17.56 19.86
C SER A 17 14.24 -16.90 19.00
N LYS A 18 15.37 -17.57 18.74
CA LYS A 18 16.42 -17.05 17.85
C LYS A 18 15.96 -17.09 16.39
N ILE A 19 15.37 -18.20 15.96
CA ILE A 19 14.83 -18.37 14.60
C ILE A 19 13.77 -17.30 14.28
N VAL A 20 12.88 -17.01 15.23
CA VAL A 20 11.81 -16.00 15.06
C VAL A 20 12.39 -14.60 14.90
N LYS A 21 13.37 -14.22 15.73
CA LYS A 21 14.06 -12.93 15.59
C LYS A 21 14.76 -12.83 14.24
N MET A 22 15.40 -13.92 13.81
CA MET A 22 16.09 -13.97 12.52
C MET A 22 15.11 -13.84 11.36
N LEU A 23 13.95 -14.51 11.40
CA LEU A 23 12.90 -14.40 10.39
C LEU A 23 12.23 -13.03 10.36
N ALA A 24 12.00 -12.41 11.52
CA ALA A 24 11.45 -11.04 11.59
C ALA A 24 12.43 -10.03 10.98
N VAL A 25 13.71 -10.16 11.29
CA VAL A 25 14.78 -9.33 10.69
C VAL A 25 14.87 -9.58 9.19
N LEU A 26 14.82 -10.84 8.76
CA LEU A 26 14.83 -11.22 7.34
C LEU A 26 13.63 -10.62 6.59
N LEU A 27 12.43 -10.65 7.19
CA LEU A 27 11.22 -10.03 6.64
C LEU A 27 11.42 -8.52 6.43
N ILE A 28 11.99 -7.82 7.41
CA ILE A 28 12.27 -6.39 7.31
C ILE A 28 13.32 -6.12 6.23
N ILE A 29 14.42 -6.90 6.23
CA ILE A 29 15.53 -6.75 5.28
C ILE A 29 15.11 -7.11 3.85
N LEU A 30 14.18 -8.03 3.64
CA LEU A 30 13.72 -8.40 2.29
C LEU A 30 12.57 -7.52 1.81
N ALA A 31 11.59 -7.23 2.68
CA ALA A 31 10.42 -6.46 2.29
C ALA A 31 10.77 -4.99 2.03
N VAL A 32 11.57 -4.34 2.88
CA VAL A 32 11.85 -2.90 2.76
C VAL A 32 12.60 -2.55 1.46
N PRO A 33 13.68 -3.24 1.07
CA PRO A 33 14.38 -2.96 -0.19
C PRO A 33 13.58 -3.41 -1.41
N MET A 34 12.79 -4.48 -1.31
CA MET A 34 11.91 -4.89 -2.41
C MET A 34 10.86 -3.82 -2.66
N ILE A 35 10.20 -3.31 -1.61
CA ILE A 35 9.25 -2.20 -1.68
C ILE A 35 9.95 -0.96 -2.27
N LEU A 36 11.10 -0.55 -1.73
CA LEU A 36 11.83 0.62 -2.22
C LEU A 36 12.29 0.47 -3.68
N LYS A 37 12.85 -0.68 -4.08
CA LYS A 37 13.36 -0.90 -5.45
C LYS A 37 12.26 -1.05 -6.49
N THR A 38 11.10 -1.61 -6.13
CA THR A 38 9.99 -1.73 -7.10
C THR A 38 9.12 -0.48 -7.15
N PHE A 39 8.91 0.21 -6.04
CA PHE A 39 8.03 1.39 -6.01
C PHE A 39 8.72 2.66 -6.47
N PHE A 40 9.94 2.94 -6.01
CA PHE A 40 10.59 4.24 -6.22
C PHE A 40 10.89 4.58 -7.69
N PRO A 41 11.47 3.68 -8.52
CA PRO A 41 11.72 4.01 -9.92
C PRO A 41 10.43 4.08 -10.75
N PHE A 42 9.39 3.32 -10.36
CA PHE A 42 8.12 3.34 -11.06
C PHE A 42 7.32 4.62 -10.74
N SER A 43 7.32 5.09 -9.48
CA SER A 43 6.72 6.38 -9.11
C SER A 43 7.41 7.53 -9.84
N LEU A 44 8.74 7.50 -9.96
CA LEU A 44 9.48 8.51 -10.72
C LEU A 44 9.05 8.51 -12.20
N SER A 45 8.97 7.33 -12.84
CA SER A 45 8.56 7.22 -14.24
C SER A 45 7.13 7.69 -14.50
N LEU A 46 6.22 7.49 -13.53
CA LEU A 46 4.83 7.91 -13.64
C LEU A 46 4.70 9.42 -13.48
N ILE A 47 5.39 10.00 -12.49
CA ILE A 47 5.45 11.45 -12.30
C ILE A 47 5.99 12.11 -13.57
N GLN A 48 7.07 11.56 -14.13
CA GLN A 48 7.69 12.09 -15.33
C GLN A 48 6.76 11.99 -16.55
N LYS A 49 6.07 10.86 -16.74
CA LYS A 49 5.05 10.72 -17.81
C LYS A 49 3.85 11.65 -17.65
N ILE A 50 3.48 11.95 -16.41
CA ILE A 50 2.39 12.88 -16.09
C ILE A 50 2.83 14.32 -16.41
N GLU A 51 4.04 14.73 -16.00
CA GLU A 51 4.62 16.03 -16.34
C GLU A 51 4.76 16.22 -17.86
N ASP A 52 5.21 15.17 -18.57
CA ASP A 52 5.29 15.17 -20.04
C ASP A 52 3.90 15.36 -20.68
N PHE A 53 2.85 14.76 -20.12
CA PHE A 53 1.48 14.92 -20.62
C PHE A 53 0.94 16.35 -20.41
N GLU A 54 1.17 16.95 -19.24
CA GLU A 54 0.77 18.34 -18.96
C GLU A 54 1.48 19.35 -19.87
N SER A 55 2.78 19.17 -20.11
CA SER A 55 3.54 20.04 -21.00
C SER A 55 3.04 19.98 -22.45
N THR A 56 2.56 18.81 -22.89
CA THR A 56 2.02 18.60 -24.25
C THR A 56 0.65 19.28 -24.41
N GLN A 57 -0.22 19.23 -23.39
CA GLN A 57 -1.51 19.92 -23.38
C GLN A 57 -1.36 21.45 -23.44
N ILE A 58 -0.42 22.02 -22.67
CA ILE A 58 -0.17 23.47 -22.64
C ILE A 58 0.39 23.99 -23.97
N TYR A 59 1.20 23.18 -24.67
CA TYR A 59 1.79 23.58 -25.95
C TYR A 59 0.77 23.69 -27.09
N ASN A 60 -0.26 22.84 -27.08
CA ASN A 60 -1.31 22.88 -28.10
C ASN A 60 -2.24 24.09 -27.95
N VAL A 61 -2.51 24.55 -26.72
CA VAL A 61 -3.36 25.73 -26.47
C VAL A 61 -2.69 27.04 -26.92
N LYS A 62 -1.36 27.14 -26.88
CA LYS A 62 -0.63 28.36 -27.27
C LYS A 62 -0.49 28.58 -28.79
N ASN A 63 -0.76 27.57 -29.61
CA ASN A 63 -0.64 27.69 -31.07
C ASN A 63 -1.95 28.10 -31.76
N ASP A 64 -3.08 28.17 -31.04
CA ASP A 64 -4.38 28.55 -31.61
C ASP A 64 -4.62 30.07 -31.68
N ASP A 65 -3.72 30.89 -31.13
CA ASP A 65 -3.84 32.36 -31.14
C ASP A 65 -3.37 33.02 -32.46
N ARG A 66 -3.14 32.24 -33.53
CA ARG A 66 -2.81 32.78 -34.87
C ARG A 66 -3.84 32.40 -35.94
N GLN A 67 -4.58 33.43 -36.36
CA GLN A 67 -5.17 33.66 -37.69
C GLN A 67 -6.55 33.05 -38.04
N ASN A 68 -7.60 33.81 -37.71
CA ASN A 68 -8.60 34.48 -38.56
C ASN A 68 -8.99 34.05 -40.01
N ASP A 69 -8.61 32.90 -40.58
CA ASP A 69 -9.13 32.48 -41.91
C ASP A 69 -9.77 31.06 -41.95
N ILE A 70 -10.17 30.53 -40.79
CA ILE A 70 -10.35 29.07 -40.61
C ILE A 70 -11.75 28.74 -40.07
N ILE A 71 -12.78 28.69 -40.93
CA ILE A 71 -14.13 28.22 -40.51
C ILE A 71 -14.42 26.80 -41.03
N GLN A 72 -13.77 26.34 -42.10
CA GLN A 72 -13.88 24.95 -42.59
C GLN A 72 -12.73 24.05 -42.14
N ILE A 73 -11.50 24.59 -42.04
CA ILE A 73 -10.36 23.89 -41.43
C ILE A 73 -10.59 23.71 -39.91
N SER A 74 -11.42 24.54 -39.27
CA SER A 74 -11.69 24.44 -37.83
C SER A 74 -12.58 23.26 -37.47
N LEU A 75 -13.52 22.82 -38.32
CA LEU A 75 -14.38 21.67 -38.02
C LEU A 75 -13.60 20.34 -38.03
N ASP A 76 -12.69 20.16 -38.98
CA ASP A 76 -11.82 18.97 -39.03
C ASP A 76 -10.73 19.03 -37.95
N ASN A 77 -10.21 20.22 -37.63
CA ASN A 77 -9.31 20.39 -36.49
C ASN A 77 -10.03 20.16 -35.15
N ILE A 78 -11.28 20.59 -34.98
CA ILE A 78 -12.11 20.33 -33.79
C ILE A 78 -12.38 18.84 -33.65
N LYS A 79 -12.73 18.12 -34.72
CA LYS A 79 -12.89 16.65 -34.68
C LYS A 79 -11.58 15.94 -34.35
N ASN A 80 -10.46 16.41 -34.89
CA ASN A 80 -9.15 15.83 -34.60
C ASN A 80 -8.71 16.12 -33.14
N LEU A 81 -8.99 17.32 -32.62
CA LEU A 81 -8.74 17.70 -31.22
C LEU A 81 -9.61 16.89 -30.26
N GLN A 82 -10.91 16.74 -30.53
CA GLN A 82 -11.81 15.88 -29.75
C GLN A 82 -11.35 14.42 -29.76
N ASN A 83 -10.90 13.90 -30.91
CA ASN A 83 -10.35 12.55 -31.00
C ASN A 83 -9.02 12.38 -30.24
N LEU A 84 -8.19 13.43 -30.17
CA LEU A 84 -6.95 13.43 -29.40
C LEU A 84 -7.21 13.51 -27.89
N GLU A 85 -8.16 14.35 -27.48
CA GLU A 85 -8.58 14.52 -26.08
C GLU A 85 -9.19 13.23 -25.53
N VAL A 86 -10.13 12.62 -26.27
CA VAL A 86 -10.74 11.32 -25.92
C VAL A 86 -9.68 10.21 -25.85
N LYS A 87 -8.70 10.18 -26.75
CA LYS A 87 -7.59 9.21 -26.69
C LYS A 87 -6.68 9.44 -25.48
N GLY A 88 -6.40 10.69 -25.13
CA GLY A 88 -5.61 11.06 -23.97
C GLY A 88 -6.27 10.66 -22.65
N GLU A 89 -7.57 10.95 -22.50
CA GLU A 89 -8.34 10.54 -21.32
C GLU A 89 -8.39 9.01 -21.18
N LEU A 90 -8.65 8.29 -22.28
CA LEU A 90 -8.70 6.83 -22.25
C LEU A 90 -7.35 6.22 -21.81
N GLN A 91 -6.24 6.74 -22.34
CA GLN A 91 -4.90 6.30 -21.93
C GLN A 91 -4.61 6.60 -20.45
N TYR A 92 -5.08 7.73 -19.94
CA TYR A 92 -4.93 8.09 -18.52
C TYR A 92 -5.70 7.13 -17.60
N TYR A 93 -6.97 6.82 -17.92
CA TYR A 93 -7.76 5.84 -17.17
C TYR A 93 -7.15 4.44 -17.21
N GLU A 94 -6.66 4.00 -18.37
CA GLU A 94 -5.99 2.72 -18.52
C GLU A 94 -4.74 2.63 -17.61
N GLN A 95 -3.95 3.70 -17.54
CA GLN A 95 -2.78 3.77 -16.65
C GLN A 95 -3.18 3.74 -15.17
N LYS A 96 -4.25 4.47 -14.78
CA LYS A 96 -4.79 4.42 -13.42
C LYS A 96 -5.23 3.02 -13.03
N ILE A 97 -5.98 2.33 -13.88
CA ILE A 97 -6.44 0.96 -13.61
C ILE A 97 -5.25 0.01 -13.48
N LYS A 98 -4.27 0.09 -14.39
CA LYS A 98 -3.04 -0.71 -14.31
C LYS A 98 -2.30 -0.48 -13.00
N LEU A 99 -2.21 0.76 -12.56
CA LEU A 99 -1.55 1.11 -11.31
C LEU A 99 -2.31 0.60 -10.09
N PHE A 100 -3.63 0.79 -10.05
CA PHE A 100 -4.47 0.26 -8.99
C PHE A 100 -4.35 -1.27 -8.88
N GLY A 101 -4.34 -1.96 -10.03
CA GLY A 101 -4.11 -3.41 -10.09
C GLY A 101 -2.76 -3.81 -9.49
N LYS A 102 -1.68 -3.05 -9.75
CA LYS A 102 -0.38 -3.28 -9.12
C LYS A 102 -0.44 -3.11 -7.60
N PHE A 103 -1.11 -2.08 -7.09
CA PHE A 103 -1.25 -1.90 -5.63
C PHE A 103 -1.97 -3.09 -4.98
N CYS A 104 -3.07 -3.55 -5.58
CA CYS A 104 -3.79 -4.73 -5.11
C CYS A 104 -2.91 -5.98 -5.12
N PHE A 105 -2.15 -6.18 -6.19
CA PHE A 105 -1.22 -7.31 -6.32
C PHE A 105 -0.12 -7.29 -5.27
N PHE A 106 0.48 -6.13 -4.99
CA PHE A 106 1.50 -5.99 -3.94
C PHE A 106 0.97 -6.28 -2.55
N ILE A 107 -0.23 -5.78 -2.22
CA ILE A 107 -0.89 -6.10 -0.95
C ILE A 107 -1.16 -7.61 -0.87
N GLY A 108 -1.60 -8.22 -1.97
CA GLY A 108 -1.79 -9.67 -2.07
C GLY A 108 -0.51 -10.46 -1.82
N ILE A 109 0.60 -10.09 -2.46
CA ILE A 109 1.92 -10.70 -2.22
C ILE A 109 2.32 -10.55 -0.75
N TYR A 110 2.15 -9.37 -0.17
CA TYR A 110 2.48 -9.12 1.23
C TYR A 110 1.73 -10.08 2.18
N VAL A 111 0.42 -10.21 2.02
CA VAL A 111 -0.40 -11.13 2.82
C VAL A 111 -0.02 -12.59 2.56
N PHE A 112 0.24 -12.95 1.30
CA PHE A 112 0.68 -14.29 0.92
C PHE A 112 1.99 -14.67 1.63
N LEU A 113 3.00 -13.80 1.60
CA LEU A 113 4.29 -14.03 2.26
C LEU A 113 4.13 -14.21 3.78
N LEU A 114 3.32 -13.37 4.44
CA LEU A 114 3.03 -13.53 5.87
C LEU A 114 2.37 -14.90 6.17
N THR A 115 1.47 -15.33 5.30
CA THR A 115 0.79 -16.63 5.42
C THR A 115 1.77 -17.79 5.26
N GLN A 116 2.65 -17.74 4.26
CA GLN A 116 3.68 -18.76 4.05
C GLN A 116 4.64 -18.86 5.23
N ILE A 117 5.07 -17.73 5.78
CA ILE A 117 5.94 -17.71 6.98
C ILE A 117 5.22 -18.35 8.17
N THR A 118 3.93 -18.07 8.35
CA THR A 118 3.14 -18.68 9.42
C THR A 118 2.99 -20.19 9.24
N MET A 119 2.81 -20.66 8.01
CA MET A 119 2.77 -22.10 7.69
C MET A 119 4.12 -22.78 7.92
N ILE A 120 5.23 -22.16 7.53
CA ILE A 120 6.58 -22.66 7.83
C ILE A 120 6.78 -22.78 9.35
N MET A 121 6.36 -21.77 10.11
CA MET A 121 6.46 -21.79 11.58
C MET A 121 5.61 -22.92 12.20
N ARG A 122 4.44 -23.22 11.63
CA ARG A 122 3.61 -24.38 12.03
C ARG A 122 4.32 -25.71 11.77
N VAL A 123 4.92 -25.88 10.60
CA VAL A 123 5.70 -27.08 10.27
C VAL A 123 6.89 -27.24 11.21
N LEU A 124 7.67 -26.18 11.42
CA LEU A 124 8.86 -26.20 12.30
C LEU A 124 8.53 -26.47 13.77
N SER A 125 7.35 -26.06 14.23
CA SER A 125 6.89 -26.28 15.61
C SER A 125 6.20 -27.64 15.82
N GLY A 126 6.04 -28.45 14.76
CA GLY A 126 5.34 -29.73 14.82
C GLY A 126 3.83 -29.60 15.09
N GLN A 127 3.27 -28.40 14.95
CA GLN A 127 1.83 -28.12 15.12
C GLN A 127 1.17 -28.00 13.74
N SER A 128 0.87 -29.14 13.13
CA SER A 128 0.21 -29.21 11.81
C SER A 128 -1.28 -28.83 11.85
N THR A 129 -1.96 -28.98 13.00
CA THR A 129 -3.40 -28.72 13.15
C THR A 129 -3.73 -27.75 14.28
N PRO A 130 -4.50 -26.68 14.03
CA PRO A 130 -4.83 -25.64 15.02
C PRO A 130 -5.82 -26.07 16.12
N LEU A 131 -6.39 -27.27 16.04
CA LEU A 131 -7.56 -27.66 16.86
C LEU A 131 -7.22 -28.40 18.16
N LEU A 132 -5.99 -28.90 18.33
CA LEU A 132 -5.69 -29.89 19.39
C LEU A 132 -4.79 -29.38 20.51
N LYS A 133 -4.06 -28.28 20.33
CA LYS A 133 -3.15 -27.71 21.34
C LYS A 133 -3.18 -26.18 21.27
N LYS A 134 -2.92 -25.53 22.41
CA LYS A 134 -2.69 -24.08 22.45
C LYS A 134 -1.53 -23.75 21.51
N ASP A 135 -1.81 -23.00 20.44
CA ASP A 135 -0.81 -22.58 19.46
C ASP A 135 0.38 -21.90 20.18
N PHE A 136 1.59 -22.10 19.67
CA PHE A 136 2.72 -21.30 20.13
C PHE A 136 2.40 -19.82 19.95
N PHE A 137 2.79 -18.99 20.93
CA PHE A 137 2.48 -17.56 20.93
C PHE A 137 2.77 -16.88 19.58
N ILE A 138 3.87 -17.26 18.91
CA ILE A 138 4.25 -16.68 17.61
C ILE A 138 3.24 -17.02 16.49
N ILE A 139 2.68 -18.23 16.49
CA ILE A 139 1.69 -18.64 15.49
C ILE A 139 0.38 -17.90 15.73
N GLU A 140 -0.08 -17.84 16.99
CA GLU A 140 -1.26 -17.07 17.37
C GLU A 140 -1.09 -15.58 17.01
N TYR A 141 0.07 -15.02 17.33
CA TYR A 141 0.48 -13.67 16.98
C TYR A 141 0.41 -13.42 15.47
N MET A 142 1.05 -14.27 14.66
CA MET A 142 1.06 -14.11 13.21
C MET A 142 -0.34 -14.24 12.61
N ASN A 143 -1.15 -15.20 13.09
CA ASN A 143 -2.53 -15.37 12.64
C ASN A 143 -3.37 -14.12 12.94
N ARG A 144 -3.25 -13.55 14.14
CA ARG A 144 -3.95 -12.30 14.51
C ARG A 144 -3.47 -11.12 13.65
N SER A 145 -2.16 -11.04 13.36
CA SER A 145 -1.60 -10.02 12.47
C SER A 145 -2.07 -10.17 11.02
N ILE A 146 -2.22 -11.40 10.52
CA ILE A 146 -2.73 -11.69 9.17
C ILE A 146 -4.22 -11.31 9.08
N ALA A 147 -5.04 -11.78 10.02
CA ALA A 147 -6.48 -11.47 10.05
C ALA A 147 -6.71 -9.96 10.06
N ASN A 148 -6.01 -9.24 10.95
CA ASN A 148 -6.10 -7.79 10.98
C ASN A 148 -5.56 -7.14 9.68
N THR A 149 -4.57 -7.73 9.01
CA THR A 149 -4.06 -7.20 7.73
C THR A 149 -5.11 -7.32 6.66
N ILE A 150 -5.76 -8.49 6.55
CA ILE A 150 -6.81 -8.72 5.56
C ILE A 150 -7.97 -7.73 5.77
N GLU A 151 -8.45 -7.57 7.00
CA GLU A 151 -9.52 -6.63 7.34
C GLU A 151 -9.17 -5.19 6.93
N GLN A 152 -7.99 -4.70 7.35
CA GLN A 152 -7.58 -3.33 7.08
C GLN A 152 -7.22 -3.10 5.61
N SER A 153 -6.60 -4.09 4.94
CA SER A 153 -6.29 -4.03 3.51
C SER A 153 -7.55 -4.01 2.65
N LEU A 154 -8.59 -4.74 3.01
CA LEU A 154 -9.86 -4.73 2.28
C LEU A 154 -10.52 -3.34 2.35
N ILE A 155 -10.60 -2.75 3.54
CA ILE A 155 -11.11 -1.39 3.72
C ILE A 155 -10.26 -0.39 2.92
N PHE A 156 -8.94 -0.47 3.06
CA PHE A 156 -8.01 0.41 2.36
C PHE A 156 -8.16 0.30 0.83
N ILE A 157 -8.22 -0.91 0.26
CA ILE A 157 -8.35 -1.11 -1.19
C ILE A 157 -9.67 -0.55 -1.71
N LEU A 158 -10.78 -0.71 -0.98
CA LEU A 158 -12.08 -0.15 -1.38
C LEU A 158 -12.04 1.38 -1.42
N VAL A 159 -11.53 2.01 -0.36
CA VAL A 159 -11.40 3.47 -0.28
C VAL A 159 -10.42 3.99 -1.33
N LEU A 160 -9.26 3.34 -1.46
CA LEU A 160 -8.24 3.66 -2.46
C LEU A 160 -8.81 3.55 -3.87
N GLY A 161 -9.55 2.48 -4.17
CA GLY A 161 -10.14 2.25 -5.49
C GLY A 161 -11.13 3.35 -5.85
N TYR A 162 -12.04 3.67 -4.93
CA TYR A 162 -12.99 4.76 -5.13
C TYR A 162 -12.27 6.10 -5.29
N TYR A 163 -11.41 6.46 -4.34
CA TYR A 163 -10.71 7.75 -4.38
C TYR A 163 -9.83 7.85 -5.63
N PHE A 164 -8.99 6.86 -5.92
CA PHE A 164 -8.02 6.95 -7.02
C PHE A 164 -8.65 6.91 -8.40
N LEU A 165 -9.63 6.02 -8.62
CA LEU A 165 -10.24 5.84 -9.93
C LEU A 165 -11.31 6.89 -10.23
N VAL A 166 -12.05 7.36 -9.21
CA VAL A 166 -13.20 8.25 -9.41
C VAL A 166 -12.89 9.70 -9.04
N VAL A 167 -12.22 9.95 -7.91
CA VAL A 167 -12.10 11.31 -7.33
C VAL A 167 -10.75 11.97 -7.64
N CYS A 168 -9.68 11.19 -7.67
CA CYS A 168 -8.31 11.68 -7.67
C CYS A 168 -7.99 12.43 -8.95
N LYS A 169 -7.64 13.70 -8.81
CA LYS A 169 -7.07 14.52 -9.87
C LYS A 169 -5.59 14.18 -10.05
N ILE A 170 -5.01 14.58 -11.18
CA ILE A 170 -3.58 14.35 -11.51
C ILE A 170 -2.65 14.87 -10.40
N GLN A 171 -2.90 16.08 -9.91
CA GLN A 171 -2.17 16.70 -8.79
C GLN A 171 -2.14 15.86 -7.49
N ASN A 172 -3.12 14.96 -7.29
CA ASN A 172 -3.25 14.17 -6.06
C ASN A 172 -2.68 12.75 -6.19
N VAL A 173 -2.11 12.39 -7.34
CA VAL A 173 -1.53 11.05 -7.56
C VAL A 173 -0.38 10.77 -6.58
N LEU A 174 0.41 11.79 -6.24
CA LEU A 174 1.49 11.66 -5.24
C LEU A 174 0.95 11.36 -3.83
N PHE A 175 -0.19 11.94 -3.47
CA PHE A 175 -0.86 11.68 -2.20
C PHE A 175 -1.34 10.22 -2.11
N VAL A 176 -1.90 9.69 -3.21
CA VAL A 176 -2.31 8.29 -3.30
C VAL A 176 -1.12 7.35 -3.11
N TYR A 177 0.00 7.65 -3.77
CA TYR A 177 1.24 6.89 -3.60
C TYR A 177 1.76 6.90 -2.18
N SER A 178 1.87 8.09 -1.60
CA SER A 178 2.35 8.28 -0.22
C SER A 178 1.45 7.53 0.76
N SER A 179 0.14 7.51 0.50
CA SER A 179 -0.84 6.79 1.30
C SER A 179 -0.67 5.27 1.23
N VAL A 180 -0.41 4.71 0.05
CA VAL A 180 -0.11 3.27 -0.10
C VAL A 180 1.18 2.90 0.64
N LEU A 181 2.23 3.72 0.52
CA LEU A 181 3.48 3.50 1.23
C LEU A 181 3.30 3.60 2.75
N LEU A 182 2.58 4.62 3.22
CA LEU A 182 2.30 4.82 4.64
C LEU A 182 1.44 3.69 5.21
N PHE A 183 0.48 3.16 4.43
CA PHE A 183 -0.30 1.98 4.78
C PHE A 183 0.62 0.76 4.99
N ILE A 184 1.48 0.43 4.02
CA ILE A 184 2.38 -0.72 4.11
C ILE A 184 3.35 -0.56 5.28
N PHE A 185 3.93 0.63 5.44
CA PHE A 185 4.81 0.95 6.56
C PHE A 185 4.08 0.82 7.91
N GLY A 186 2.86 1.33 8.00
CA GLY A 186 1.98 1.19 9.16
C GLY A 186 1.73 -0.28 9.54
N ARG A 187 1.53 -1.16 8.56
CA ARG A 187 1.40 -2.62 8.81
C ARG A 187 2.68 -3.23 9.38
N ILE A 188 3.86 -2.84 8.85
CA ILE A 188 5.15 -3.31 9.36
C ILE A 188 5.35 -2.85 10.82
N VAL A 189 5.10 -1.56 11.09
CA VAL A 189 5.16 -1.00 12.45
C VAL A 189 4.16 -1.69 13.38
N PHE A 190 2.95 -1.98 12.92
CA PHE A 190 1.94 -2.69 13.69
C PHE A 190 2.42 -4.08 14.13
N ILE A 191 3.00 -4.86 13.22
CA ILE A 191 3.59 -6.17 13.52
C ILE A 191 4.67 -6.00 14.60
N ILE A 192 5.67 -5.13 14.39
CA ILE A 192 6.74 -4.91 15.36
C ILE A 192 6.20 -4.49 16.74
N MET A 193 5.29 -3.52 16.78
CA MET A 193 4.69 -3.02 18.02
C MET A 193 3.81 -4.06 18.71
N TYR A 194 3.18 -4.96 17.97
CA TYR A 194 2.43 -6.08 18.53
C TYR A 194 3.37 -7.06 19.22
N TYR A 195 4.53 -7.36 18.62
CA TYR A 195 5.54 -8.19 19.28
C TYR A 195 6.07 -7.53 20.56
N ILE A 196 6.37 -6.22 20.53
CA ILE A 196 6.83 -5.47 21.71
C ILE A 196 5.74 -5.44 22.79
N ALA A 197 4.49 -5.14 22.42
CA ALA A 197 3.35 -5.10 23.35
C ALA A 197 3.17 -6.42 24.10
N HIS A 198 3.41 -7.56 23.44
CA HIS A 198 3.40 -8.84 24.12
C HIS A 198 4.54 -9.01 25.14
N LYS A 199 5.73 -8.51 24.82
CA LYS A 199 6.89 -8.58 25.72
C LYS A 199 6.77 -7.64 26.92
N THR A 200 6.21 -6.45 26.73
CA THR A 200 6.06 -5.43 27.78
C THR A 200 4.74 -5.54 28.54
N GLY A 201 3.75 -6.25 28.01
CA GLY A 201 2.39 -6.29 28.54
C GLY A 201 1.56 -5.03 28.21
N ILE A 202 2.15 -4.04 27.55
CA ILE A 202 1.50 -2.77 27.23
C ILE A 202 0.75 -2.92 25.90
N SER A 203 -0.53 -3.26 25.99
CA SER A 203 -1.39 -3.56 24.85
C SER A 203 -1.61 -2.37 23.91
N THR A 204 -1.45 -1.14 24.40
CA THR A 204 -1.67 0.12 23.68
C THR A 204 -0.59 0.44 22.66
N LEU A 205 0.63 -0.12 22.77
CA LEU A 205 1.70 0.14 21.78
C LEU A 205 1.29 -0.24 20.34
N ARG A 206 0.35 -1.19 20.22
CA ARG A 206 -0.22 -1.61 18.94
C ARG A 206 -1.03 -0.52 18.23
N SER A 207 -1.58 0.44 18.97
CA SER A 207 -2.39 1.51 18.39
C SER A 207 -1.56 2.43 17.50
N LEU A 208 -0.25 2.56 17.73
CA LEU A 208 0.63 3.39 16.91
C LEU A 208 0.66 2.91 15.46
N GLY A 209 0.90 1.61 15.24
CA GLY A 209 0.87 1.03 13.89
C GLY A 209 -0.53 1.03 13.28
N PHE A 210 -1.56 0.86 14.11
CA PHE A 210 -2.94 0.93 13.67
C PHE A 210 -3.28 2.34 13.16
N ILE A 211 -2.97 3.40 13.91
CA ILE A 211 -3.21 4.80 13.52
C ILE A 211 -2.48 5.14 12.22
N LEU A 212 -1.21 4.73 12.07
CA LEU A 212 -0.45 4.91 10.83
C LEU A 212 -1.10 4.20 9.63
N THR A 213 -1.76 3.07 9.86
CA THR A 213 -2.50 2.33 8.83
C THR A 213 -3.84 2.98 8.50
N VAL A 214 -4.53 3.54 9.51
CA VAL A 214 -5.87 4.12 9.40
C VAL A 214 -5.86 5.51 8.78
N ALA A 215 -4.89 6.34 9.15
CA ALA A 215 -4.78 7.71 8.71
C ALA A 215 -4.86 7.89 7.18
N PRO A 216 -4.14 7.11 6.34
CA PRO A 216 -4.20 7.24 4.89
C PRO A 216 -5.61 7.15 4.31
N TYR A 217 -6.38 6.12 4.64
CA TYR A 217 -7.74 5.99 4.09
C TYR A 217 -8.74 6.91 4.80
N ALA A 218 -8.50 7.29 6.06
CA ALA A 218 -9.29 8.34 6.70
C ALA A 218 -9.13 9.68 5.96
N PHE A 219 -7.91 10.04 5.57
CA PHE A 219 -7.66 11.24 4.77
C PHE A 219 -8.29 11.16 3.37
N MET A 220 -8.23 10.01 2.69
CA MET A 220 -8.94 9.83 1.41
C MET A 220 -10.46 9.97 1.57
N ILE A 221 -11.05 9.44 2.65
CA ILE A 221 -12.48 9.58 2.94
C ILE A 221 -12.83 11.05 3.15
N LEU A 222 -12.06 11.77 3.97
CA LEU A 222 -12.30 13.19 4.24
C LEU A 222 -12.18 14.02 2.96
N GLU A 223 -11.17 13.75 2.12
CA GLU A 223 -11.04 14.45 0.85
C GLU A 223 -12.16 14.12 -0.13
N THR A 224 -12.64 12.87 -0.13
CA THR A 224 -13.84 12.46 -0.87
C THR A 224 -15.09 13.21 -0.40
N MET A 225 -15.19 13.54 0.89
CA MET A 225 -16.27 14.35 1.46
C MET A 225 -16.13 15.85 1.18
N GLY A 226 -15.06 16.29 0.49
CA GLY A 226 -14.83 17.68 0.12
C GLY A 226 -13.89 18.45 1.04
N TYR A 227 -13.32 17.82 2.08
CA TYR A 227 -12.30 18.46 2.92
C TYR A 227 -10.95 18.47 2.20
N LYS A 228 -10.46 19.66 1.82
CA LYS A 228 -9.15 19.81 1.17
C LYS A 228 -8.03 19.56 2.17
N ILE A 229 -7.50 18.34 2.19
CA ILE A 229 -6.36 17.97 3.05
C ILE A 229 -5.02 18.25 2.34
N TYR A 230 -4.98 18.07 1.03
CA TYR A 230 -3.82 18.39 0.19
C TYR A 230 -4.25 19.28 -0.98
N GLY A 231 -3.62 20.45 -1.06
CA GLY A 231 -3.86 21.47 -2.08
C GLY A 231 -3.55 22.84 -1.51
N ASN A 232 -2.73 23.61 -2.23
CA ASN A 232 -2.42 24.99 -1.86
C ASN A 232 -3.70 25.76 -1.52
N ASN A 233 -3.66 26.47 -0.41
CA ASN A 233 -4.51 27.62 -0.15
C ASN A 233 -4.23 28.71 -1.20
N HIS A 234 -4.59 28.48 -2.45
CA HIS A 234 -4.74 29.57 -3.41
C HIS A 234 -6.22 29.88 -3.54
N ILE A 235 -6.61 30.82 -2.66
CA ILE A 235 -7.53 31.93 -2.87
C ILE A 235 -8.84 31.55 -3.59
N GLN A 236 -9.92 31.45 -2.81
CA GLN A 236 -11.24 31.80 -3.34
C GLN A 236 -11.35 33.33 -3.24
N TYR A 237 -11.55 33.96 -4.40
CA TYR A 237 -12.05 35.34 -4.52
C TYR A 237 -13.46 35.44 -3.94
#